data_AF-A0A1Y3QV68-F1
#
_entry.id   AF-A0A1Y3QV68-F1
#
_cell.length_a   1.000
_cell.length_b   1.000
_cell.length_c   1.000
_cell.angle_alpha   90.00
_cell.angle_beta   90.00
_cell.angle_gamma   90.00
#
_symmetry.space_group_name_H-M   'P 1'
#
loop_
_entity.id
_entity.type
_entity.pdbx_description
1 polymer ?
#
loop_
_entity_poly.entity_id
_entity_poly.type
_entity_poly.pdbx_seq_one_letter_code
_entity_poly.pdbx_strand_id
1 'polypeptide(L)'
;MRHVFLYLVMVAVLAGGWGEAVEAQSSGDALPPVLPELLSEAPVDVYHRVAGFRSVRFGMTAEEVRQAIRRDFGVGEDEIESLLNLEQGTLVLAVTVPSLPPGPGPASVYYILGASTERLMYINVVWSTSEDPTDAEREQMVIAGLQLGNYFLRLQWRPEAIVTTVVLGPGEVVVFAGVDPDGAGVQVILRGVPMADEAGQPVPLSGPAMLQVAYAADFGQPDVITIEPGAF
;
A
#
# COMPACT_ATOMS: atom_id res chain seq x y z
N MET A 1 22.48 -15.33 1.38
CA MET A 1 21.81 -14.43 0.42
C MET A 1 20.32 -14.51 0.68
N ARG A 2 19.73 -13.49 1.30
CA ARG A 2 18.28 -13.39 1.49
C ARG A 2 17.70 -12.76 0.23
N HIS A 3 17.10 -13.57 -0.63
CA HIS A 3 16.30 -13.07 -1.74
C HIS A 3 14.93 -12.68 -1.18
N VAL A 4 14.78 -11.43 -0.74
CA VAL A 4 13.46 -10.85 -0.53
C VAL A 4 12.94 -10.51 -1.93
N PHE A 5 12.05 -11.35 -2.45
CA PHE A 5 11.34 -11.00 -3.67
C PHE A 5 10.42 -9.81 -3.36
N LEU A 6 10.78 -8.63 -3.86
CA LEU A 6 9.90 -7.46 -3.86
C LEU A 6 8.83 -7.67 -4.95
N TYR A 7 7.80 -8.44 -4.62
CA TYR A 7 6.59 -8.48 -5.44
C TYR A 7 5.75 -7.24 -5.15
N LEU A 8 5.44 -6.48 -6.20
CA LEU A 8 4.34 -5.52 -6.22
C LEU A 8 3.04 -6.32 -6.07
N VAL A 9 2.55 -6.42 -4.83
CA VAL A 9 1.22 -6.97 -4.58
C VAL A 9 0.23 -5.83 -4.62
N MET A 10 -0.67 -5.90 -5.60
CA MET A 10 -1.69 -4.89 -5.84
C MET A 10 -3.06 -5.46 -5.49
N VAL A 11 -3.84 -4.71 -4.74
CA VAL A 11 -5.30 -4.89 -4.76
C VAL A 11 -5.87 -3.81 -5.65
N ALA A 12 -6.46 -4.22 -6.76
CA ALA A 12 -7.15 -3.29 -7.65
C ALA A 12 -8.39 -2.74 -6.93
N VAL A 13 -8.36 -1.45 -6.59
CA VAL A 13 -9.58 -0.71 -6.26
C VAL A 13 -10.20 -0.31 -7.60
N LEU A 14 -11.13 -1.14 -8.09
CA LEU A 14 -11.85 -0.86 -9.33
C LEU A 14 -12.83 0.29 -9.10
N ALA A 15 -12.39 1.51 -9.38
CA ALA A 15 -13.30 2.62 -9.65
C ALA A 15 -13.87 2.42 -11.07
N GLY A 16 -14.94 1.64 -11.20
CA GLY A 16 -15.51 1.30 -12.51
C GLY A 16 -16.99 0.97 -12.45
N GLY A 17 -17.81 1.89 -12.95
CA GLY A 17 -19.26 1.87 -12.90
C GLY A 17 -19.95 0.73 -13.63
N TRP A 18 -21.12 0.37 -13.10
CA TRP A 18 -22.08 -0.53 -13.71
C TRP A 18 -23.44 0.16 -13.70
N GLY A 19 -23.77 0.80 -14.82
CA GLY A 19 -25.10 1.31 -15.12
C GLY A 19 -25.77 0.40 -16.13
N GLU A 20 -26.30 -0.73 -15.67
CA GLU A 20 -27.39 -1.41 -16.39
C GLU A 20 -28.70 -1.06 -15.68
N ALA A 21 -29.48 -0.21 -16.34
CA ALA A 21 -30.81 0.16 -15.90
C ALA A 21 -31.75 -1.04 -16.09
N VAL A 22 -32.19 -1.61 -14.97
CA VAL A 22 -33.41 -2.44 -14.94
C VAL A 22 -34.60 -1.49 -15.00
N GLU A 23 -35.34 -1.50 -16.11
CA GLU A 23 -36.67 -0.89 -16.21
C GLU A 23 -37.61 -1.57 -15.20
N ALA A 24 -37.85 -0.91 -14.08
CA ALA A 24 -38.92 -1.24 -13.15
C ALA A 24 -40.13 -0.35 -13.43
N GLN A 25 -41.24 -0.99 -13.77
CA GLN A 25 -42.54 -0.40 -14.07
C GLN A 25 -43.07 0.47 -12.92
N SER A 26 -43.58 1.64 -13.30
CA SER A 26 -44.26 2.61 -12.44
C SER A 26 -45.56 2.06 -11.85
N SER A 27 -45.74 2.18 -10.55
CA SER A 27 -47.04 2.25 -9.90
C SER A 27 -47.00 3.39 -8.89
N GLY A 28 -47.91 4.33 -9.05
CA GLY A 28 -47.85 5.64 -8.41
C GLY A 28 -48.11 5.62 -6.91
N ASP A 29 -47.34 6.44 -6.20
CA ASP A 29 -47.87 7.42 -5.26
C ASP A 29 -46.83 8.54 -5.12
N ALA A 30 -47.27 9.79 -5.28
CA ALA A 30 -46.39 10.95 -5.32
C ALA A 30 -45.95 11.35 -3.91
N LEU A 31 -44.68 11.10 -3.58
CA LEU A 31 -43.99 11.75 -2.47
C LEU A 31 -43.46 13.12 -2.93
N PRO A 32 -43.38 14.14 -2.04
CA PRO A 32 -42.89 15.47 -2.41
C PRO A 32 -41.42 15.39 -2.87
N PRO A 33 -40.96 16.33 -3.72
CA PRO A 33 -39.59 16.31 -4.22
C PRO A 33 -38.62 16.55 -3.05
N VAL A 34 -37.92 15.51 -2.63
CA VAL A 34 -36.73 15.65 -1.81
C VAL A 34 -35.65 16.21 -2.73
N LEU A 35 -35.16 17.41 -2.39
CA LEU A 35 -34.10 18.16 -3.06
C LEU A 35 -32.91 17.26 -3.44
N PRO A 36 -32.48 17.17 -4.71
CA PRO A 36 -31.23 16.52 -5.07
C PRO A 36 -30.08 17.52 -4.85
N GLU A 37 -29.71 17.76 -3.59
CA GLU A 37 -28.63 18.72 -3.29
C GLU A 37 -27.70 18.27 -2.15
N LEU A 38 -27.54 16.96 -1.96
CA LEU A 38 -26.56 16.40 -1.02
C LEU A 38 -25.55 15.43 -1.65
N LEU A 39 -25.48 15.37 -2.98
CA LEU A 39 -24.33 14.79 -3.69
C LEU A 39 -23.46 15.92 -4.28
N SER A 40 -23.20 16.96 -3.49
CA SER A 40 -22.07 17.82 -3.81
C SER A 40 -20.82 16.95 -3.63
N GLU A 41 -20.25 16.48 -4.74
CA GLU A 41 -18.86 16.01 -4.74
C GLU A 41 -18.05 17.10 -4.02
N ALA A 42 -17.44 16.75 -2.90
CA ALA A 42 -16.58 17.72 -2.22
C ALA A 42 -15.52 18.16 -3.24
N PRO A 43 -15.15 19.46 -3.28
CA PRO A 43 -14.13 19.92 -4.22
C PRO A 43 -12.90 19.02 -4.14
N VAL A 44 -12.33 18.66 -5.29
CA VAL A 44 -11.20 17.74 -5.43
C VAL A 44 -9.98 18.15 -4.58
N ASP A 45 -9.92 19.42 -4.17
CA ASP A 45 -8.89 20.03 -3.34
C ASP A 45 -9.01 19.74 -1.82
N VAL A 46 -10.10 19.08 -1.38
CA VAL A 46 -10.29 18.72 0.04
C VAL A 46 -9.85 17.28 0.33
N TYR A 47 -9.62 16.45 -0.70
CA TYR A 47 -9.15 15.08 -0.53
C TYR A 47 -7.64 15.01 -0.27
N HIS A 48 -7.23 14.01 0.50
CA HIS A 48 -5.85 13.70 0.79
C HIS A 48 -5.06 13.40 -0.49
N ARG A 49 -3.78 13.78 -0.49
CA ARG A 49 -2.83 13.57 -1.58
C ARG A 49 -1.67 12.72 -1.11
N VAL A 50 -1.42 11.62 -1.82
CA VAL A 50 -0.31 10.72 -1.55
C VAL A 50 0.88 11.16 -2.39
N ALA A 51 1.84 11.83 -1.77
CA ALA A 51 3.00 12.35 -2.48
C ALA A 51 4.29 11.52 -2.27
N GLY A 52 4.28 10.58 -1.33
CA GLY A 52 5.44 9.76 -0.96
C GLY A 52 5.52 9.49 0.55
N PHE A 53 6.72 9.27 1.07
CA PHE A 53 6.96 8.90 2.47
C PHE A 53 7.94 9.87 3.14
N ARG A 54 7.56 10.40 4.31
CA ARG A 54 8.34 11.41 5.06
C ARG A 54 8.74 12.60 4.19
N SER A 55 10.02 12.82 3.90
CA SER A 55 10.48 13.90 3.04
C SER A 55 10.74 13.48 1.59
N VAL A 56 10.71 12.18 1.33
CA VAL A 56 10.85 11.59 -0.01
C VAL A 56 9.51 11.73 -0.77
N ARG A 57 9.59 12.14 -2.04
CA ARG A 57 8.43 12.37 -2.90
C ARG A 57 8.57 11.63 -4.22
N PHE A 58 7.45 11.23 -4.82
CA PHE A 58 7.43 10.68 -6.17
C PHE A 58 8.05 11.68 -7.17
N GLY A 59 8.72 11.16 -8.20
CA GLY A 59 9.43 11.99 -9.19
C GLY A 59 10.88 12.36 -8.81
N MET A 60 11.30 12.14 -7.56
CA MET A 60 12.69 12.38 -7.13
C MET A 60 13.67 11.43 -7.86
N THR A 61 14.86 11.94 -8.17
CA THR A 61 16.01 11.15 -8.64
C THR A 61 16.62 10.31 -7.52
N ALA A 62 17.44 9.31 -7.87
CA ALA A 62 18.16 8.50 -6.89
C ALA A 62 19.01 9.34 -5.92
N GLU A 63 19.66 10.39 -6.42
CA GLU A 63 20.49 11.29 -5.60
C GLU A 63 19.63 12.09 -4.59
N GLU A 64 18.51 12.65 -5.04
CA GLU A 64 17.57 13.36 -4.15
C GLU A 64 16.98 12.42 -3.09
N VAL A 65 16.66 11.17 -3.47
CA VAL A 65 16.17 10.14 -2.54
C VAL A 65 17.24 9.82 -1.49
N ARG A 66 18.51 9.62 -1.86
CA ARG A 66 19.61 9.38 -0.91
C ARG A 66 19.75 10.51 0.10
N GLN A 67 19.76 11.75 -0.38
CA GLN A 67 19.87 12.92 0.48
C GLN A 67 18.69 13.00 1.46
N ALA A 68 17.48 12.71 1.00
CA ALA A 68 16.29 12.67 1.84
C ALA A 68 16.33 11.53 2.87
N ILE A 69 16.76 10.32 2.50
CA ILE A 69 16.95 9.18 3.43
C ILE A 69 17.91 9.56 4.56
N ARG A 70 19.07 10.12 4.22
CA ARG A 70 20.08 10.54 5.20
C ARG A 70 19.54 11.59 6.16
N ARG A 71 18.76 12.56 5.65
CA ARG A 71 18.10 13.55 6.49
C ARG A 71 17.02 12.95 7.39
N ASP A 72 16.21 12.03 6.86
CA ASP A 72 15.04 11.50 7.55
C ASP A 72 15.41 10.49 8.64
N PHE A 73 16.51 9.75 8.46
CA PHE A 73 16.92 8.67 9.36
C PHE A 73 18.28 8.89 10.03
N GLY A 74 19.05 9.89 9.60
CA GLY A 74 20.38 10.16 10.17
C GLY A 74 21.43 9.11 9.84
N VAL A 75 21.24 8.35 8.76
CA VAL A 75 22.14 7.27 8.32
C VAL A 75 23.28 7.79 7.43
N GLY A 76 24.37 7.04 7.38
CA GLY A 76 25.46 7.20 6.43
C GLY A 76 25.07 6.83 5.00
N GLU A 77 25.90 7.23 4.03
CA GLU A 77 25.69 6.87 2.61
C GLU A 77 25.93 5.38 2.37
N ASP A 78 26.87 4.79 3.12
CA ASP A 78 27.24 3.38 3.11
C ASP A 78 26.16 2.45 3.70
N GLU A 79 25.21 3.01 4.46
CA GLU A 79 24.05 2.29 4.99
C GLU A 79 22.87 2.25 3.98
N ILE A 80 22.99 2.94 2.84
CA ILE A 80 21.99 2.96 1.78
C ILE A 80 22.41 2.01 0.65
N GLU A 81 21.84 0.81 0.69
CA GLU A 81 22.10 -0.22 -0.30
C GLU A 81 21.46 0.12 -1.65
N SER A 82 22.11 -0.30 -2.73
CA SER A 82 21.62 -0.13 -4.10
C SER A 82 21.46 -1.50 -4.72
N LEU A 83 20.26 -1.82 -5.16
CA LEU A 83 19.93 -3.11 -5.75
C LEU A 83 19.29 -2.87 -7.11
N LEU A 84 19.81 -3.53 -8.14
CA LEU A 84 19.18 -3.52 -9.45
C LEU A 84 18.26 -4.73 -9.56
N ASN A 85 16.96 -4.50 -9.71
CA ASN A 85 16.03 -5.56 -10.06
C ASN A 85 16.10 -5.78 -11.57
N LEU A 86 16.94 -6.74 -11.99
CA LEU A 86 17.16 -7.04 -13.40
C LEU A 86 15.89 -7.48 -14.13
N GLU A 87 14.96 -8.14 -13.44
CA GLU A 87 13.71 -8.61 -14.04
C GLU A 87 12.79 -7.45 -14.42
N GLN A 88 12.75 -6.41 -13.59
CA GLN A 88 11.90 -5.24 -13.79
C GLN A 88 12.64 -4.04 -14.40
N GLY A 89 13.97 -4.10 -14.48
CA GLY A 89 14.83 -2.98 -14.89
C GLY A 89 14.88 -1.82 -13.88
N THR A 90 14.42 -2.02 -12.65
CA THR A 90 14.28 -0.94 -11.66
C THR A 90 15.47 -0.85 -10.71
N LEU A 91 15.84 0.38 -10.35
CA LEU A 91 16.80 0.63 -9.27
C LEU A 91 16.06 0.71 -7.94
N VAL A 92 16.55 -0.02 -6.95
CA VAL A 92 16.03 0.01 -5.58
C VAL A 92 17.09 0.58 -4.66
N LEU A 93 16.73 1.59 -3.88
CA LEU A 93 17.51 2.07 -2.74
C LEU A 93 16.90 1.49 -1.48
N ALA A 94 17.69 0.77 -0.69
CA ALA A 94 17.22 0.11 0.53
C ALA A 94 17.97 0.65 1.76
N VAL A 95 17.23 0.86 2.84
CA VAL A 95 17.79 1.23 4.15
C VAL A 95 17.07 0.46 5.24
N THR A 96 17.81 -0.02 6.23
CA THR A 96 17.22 -0.61 7.44
C THR A 96 17.32 0.37 8.59
N VAL A 97 16.20 0.66 9.22
CA VAL A 97 16.10 1.59 10.34
C VAL A 97 15.82 0.80 11.62
N PRO A 98 16.55 1.03 12.73
CA PRO A 98 16.41 0.21 13.94
C PRO A 98 15.02 0.26 14.59
N SER A 99 14.31 1.38 14.40
CA SER A 99 12.98 1.57 14.94
C SER A 99 12.21 2.57 14.08
N LEU A 100 11.01 2.18 13.67
CA LEU A 100 10.08 3.03 12.95
C LEU A 100 8.67 2.82 13.48
N PRO A 101 8.16 3.71 14.36
CA PRO A 101 6.80 3.59 14.87
C PRO A 101 5.74 3.69 13.76
N PRO A 102 4.59 3.02 13.92
CA PRO A 102 4.19 2.20 15.06
C PRO A 102 4.64 0.73 14.98
N GLY A 103 5.34 0.31 13.92
CA GLY A 103 5.70 -1.09 13.73
C GLY A 103 6.69 -1.61 14.79
N PRO A 104 6.61 -2.90 15.15
CA PRO A 104 7.48 -3.50 16.13
C PRO A 104 8.89 -3.72 15.55
N GLY A 105 9.91 -3.19 16.24
CA GLY A 105 11.31 -3.44 15.90
C GLY A 105 11.82 -2.71 14.63
N PRO A 106 12.86 -3.25 13.99
CA PRO A 106 13.47 -2.66 12.81
C PRO A 106 12.52 -2.69 11.60
N ALA A 107 12.64 -1.67 10.75
CA ALA A 107 11.96 -1.62 9.47
C ALA A 107 12.96 -1.55 8.33
N SER A 108 12.67 -2.21 7.22
CA SER A 108 13.37 -2.01 5.96
C SER A 108 12.52 -1.10 5.07
N VAL A 109 13.12 -0.04 4.54
CA VAL A 109 12.48 0.88 3.61
C VAL A 109 13.13 0.74 2.24
N TYR A 110 12.32 0.45 1.23
CA TYR A 110 12.73 0.26 -0.15
C TYR A 110 12.12 1.35 -1.02
N TYR A 111 12.97 2.09 -1.71
CA TYR A 111 12.60 3.14 -2.66
C TYR A 111 12.89 2.64 -4.07
N ILE A 112 11.87 2.47 -4.89
CA ILE A 112 11.97 1.86 -6.21
C ILE A 112 11.80 2.94 -7.26
N LEU A 113 12.81 3.07 -8.10
CA LEU A 113 12.85 4.00 -9.22
C LEU A 113 12.44 3.28 -10.50
N GLY A 114 11.64 3.96 -11.31
CA GLY A 114 11.16 3.45 -12.60
C GLY A 114 12.30 3.13 -13.56
N ALA A 115 12.11 2.09 -14.36
CA ALA A 115 13.11 1.59 -15.29
C ALA A 115 13.42 2.60 -16.41
N SER A 116 12.40 3.30 -16.90
CA SER A 116 12.53 4.24 -18.02
C SER A 116 12.78 5.67 -17.55
N THR A 117 12.07 6.08 -16.51
CA THR A 117 12.10 7.46 -15.99
C THR A 117 13.25 7.71 -15.03
N GLU A 118 13.79 6.66 -14.41
CA GLU A 118 14.77 6.72 -13.32
C GLU A 118 14.29 7.61 -12.16
N ARG A 119 12.97 7.76 -12.00
CA ARG A 119 12.34 8.55 -10.95
C ARG A 119 11.67 7.63 -9.94
N LEU A 120 11.64 8.08 -8.69
CA LEU A 120 10.92 7.39 -7.65
C LEU A 120 9.44 7.25 -8.01
N MET A 121 8.96 6.02 -8.05
CA MET A 121 7.56 5.69 -8.34
C MET A 121 6.91 4.87 -7.22
N TYR A 122 7.71 4.18 -6.40
CA TYR A 122 7.17 3.25 -5.41
C TYR A 122 8.03 3.18 -4.15
N ILE A 123 7.38 3.01 -3.00
CA ILE A 123 8.04 2.92 -1.69
C ILE A 123 7.40 1.77 -0.90
N ASN A 124 8.22 0.90 -0.33
CA ASN A 124 7.78 -0.12 0.62
C ASN A 124 8.44 0.09 1.97
N VAL A 125 7.64 0.19 3.03
CA VAL A 125 8.10 0.14 4.41
C VAL A 125 7.67 -1.21 4.98
N VAL A 126 8.63 -2.03 5.41
CA VAL A 126 8.39 -3.40 5.82
C VAL A 126 8.93 -3.63 7.22
N TRP A 127 8.08 -4.12 8.12
CA TRP A 127 8.47 -4.72 9.39
C TRP A 127 8.26 -6.22 9.28
N SER A 128 9.21 -7.01 9.77
CA SER A 128 9.14 -8.48 9.74
C SER A 128 9.71 -9.05 11.03
N THR A 129 9.09 -10.12 11.52
CA THR A 129 9.62 -10.92 12.61
C THR A 129 10.72 -11.88 12.13
N SER A 130 11.23 -12.71 13.04
CA SER A 130 11.94 -13.95 12.70
C SER A 130 11.02 -14.95 11.99
N GLU A 131 11.58 -16.05 11.47
CA GLU A 131 10.83 -17.11 10.76
C GLU A 131 9.82 -17.83 11.66
N ASP A 132 10.13 -17.97 12.95
CA ASP A 132 9.27 -18.63 13.95
C ASP A 132 8.89 -17.63 15.07
N PRO A 133 7.98 -16.67 14.79
CA PRO A 133 7.58 -15.69 15.79
C PRO A 133 6.62 -16.29 16.82
N THR A 134 6.70 -15.77 18.03
CA THR A 134 5.73 -16.02 19.10
C THR A 134 4.37 -15.38 18.80
N ASP A 135 3.31 -15.88 19.44
CA ASP A 135 1.97 -15.30 19.29
C ASP A 135 1.94 -13.81 19.66
N ALA A 136 2.69 -13.41 20.69
CA ALA A 136 2.80 -12.03 21.13
C ALA A 136 3.46 -11.13 20.05
N GLU A 137 4.47 -11.62 19.33
CA GLU A 137 5.09 -10.87 18.23
C GLU A 137 4.11 -10.72 17.05
N ARG A 138 3.33 -11.76 16.74
CA ARG A 138 2.29 -11.67 15.70
C ARG A 138 1.19 -10.67 16.11
N GLU A 139 0.77 -10.67 17.37
CA GLU A 139 -0.21 -9.73 17.91
C GLU A 139 0.29 -8.28 17.86
N GLN A 140 1.55 -8.03 18.23
CA GLN A 140 2.15 -6.70 18.09
C GLN A 140 2.13 -6.20 16.64
N MET A 141 2.36 -7.10 15.67
CA MET A 141 2.27 -6.76 14.25
C MET A 141 0.83 -6.36 13.87
N VAL A 142 -0.17 -7.12 14.33
CA VAL A 142 -1.59 -6.79 14.12
C VAL A 142 -1.94 -5.42 14.70
N ILE A 143 -1.52 -5.16 15.95
CA ILE A 143 -1.77 -3.87 16.62
C ILE A 143 -1.18 -2.71 15.80
N ALA A 144 0.07 -2.83 15.36
CA ALA A 144 0.71 -1.81 14.53
C ALA A 144 0.00 -1.62 13.18
N GLY A 145 -0.40 -2.72 12.52
CA GLY A 145 -1.16 -2.67 11.27
C GLY A 145 -2.50 -1.97 11.42
N LEU A 146 -3.24 -2.25 12.50
CA LEU A 146 -4.51 -1.57 12.80
C LEU A 146 -4.30 -0.09 13.13
N GLN A 147 -3.23 0.27 13.83
CA GLN A 147 -2.90 1.68 14.08
C GLN A 147 -2.63 2.45 12.78
N LEU A 148 -1.90 1.84 11.84
CA LEU A 148 -1.63 2.43 10.51
C LEU A 148 -2.90 2.50 9.67
N GLY A 149 -3.68 1.42 9.60
CA GLY A 149 -4.96 1.41 8.88
C GLY A 149 -5.91 2.50 9.40
N ASN A 150 -6.06 2.61 10.73
CA ASN A 150 -6.87 3.65 11.35
C ASN A 150 -6.30 5.06 11.13
N TYR A 151 -4.97 5.21 11.04
CA TYR A 151 -4.36 6.49 10.68
C TYR A 151 -4.77 6.91 9.27
N PHE A 152 -4.61 6.04 8.28
CA PHE A 152 -4.96 6.36 6.89
C PHE A 152 -6.46 6.53 6.69
N LEU A 153 -7.30 5.74 7.36
CA LEU A 153 -8.75 5.85 7.28
C LEU A 153 -9.29 7.21 7.75
N ARG A 154 -8.59 7.89 8.68
CA ARG A 154 -8.97 9.23 9.16
C ARG A 154 -8.59 10.35 8.20
N LEU A 155 -7.81 10.06 7.15
CA LEU A 155 -7.53 11.04 6.11
C LEU A 155 -8.77 11.15 5.20
N GLN A 156 -8.90 12.28 4.50
CA GLN A 156 -10.07 12.53 3.68
C GLN A 156 -9.91 11.86 2.31
N TRP A 157 -10.62 10.76 2.06
CA TRP A 157 -10.61 10.05 0.79
C TRP A 157 -11.94 10.16 0.07
N ARG A 158 -11.95 9.86 -1.24
CA ARG A 158 -13.20 9.55 -1.93
C ARG A 158 -13.72 8.21 -1.41
N PRO A 159 -15.00 8.08 -1.03
CA PRO A 159 -15.54 6.83 -0.46
C PRO A 159 -15.31 5.60 -1.35
N GLU A 160 -15.39 5.77 -2.67
CA GLU A 160 -15.18 4.72 -3.67
C GLU A 160 -13.70 4.41 -3.95
N ALA A 161 -12.77 5.22 -3.44
CA ALA A 161 -11.34 5.06 -3.66
C ALA A 161 -10.62 4.42 -2.47
N ILE A 162 -11.35 3.86 -1.50
CA ILE A 162 -10.79 3.14 -0.35
C ILE A 162 -11.40 1.76 -0.19
N VAL A 163 -10.60 0.83 0.33
CA VAL A 163 -11.05 -0.49 0.79
C VAL A 163 -10.37 -0.82 2.12
N THR A 164 -11.07 -1.56 2.99
CA THR A 164 -10.55 -1.99 4.29
C THR A 164 -10.89 -3.45 4.56
N THR A 165 -10.06 -4.10 5.36
CA THR A 165 -10.30 -5.47 5.89
C THR A 165 -10.58 -6.50 4.79
N VAL A 166 -9.77 -6.47 3.72
CA VAL A 166 -9.87 -7.48 2.64
C VAL A 166 -8.93 -8.64 2.96
N VAL A 167 -9.49 -9.83 3.15
CA VAL A 167 -8.70 -11.06 3.32
C VAL A 167 -8.26 -11.56 1.95
N LEU A 168 -6.96 -11.68 1.72
CA LEU A 168 -6.40 -12.18 0.44
C LEU A 168 -6.13 -13.67 0.47
N GLY A 169 -5.91 -14.23 1.66
CA GLY A 169 -5.63 -15.65 1.87
C GLY A 169 -5.34 -15.95 3.34
N PRO A 170 -4.96 -17.20 3.66
CA PRO A 170 -4.58 -17.60 5.01
C PRO A 170 -3.51 -16.68 5.62
N GLY A 171 -3.84 -16.04 6.75
CA GLY A 171 -2.99 -15.09 7.44
C GLY A 171 -2.63 -13.80 6.68
N GLU A 172 -3.26 -13.49 5.53
CA GLU A 172 -2.97 -12.28 4.73
C GLU A 172 -4.20 -11.37 4.60
N VAL A 173 -4.04 -10.12 5.05
CA VAL A 173 -5.13 -9.14 5.12
C VAL A 173 -4.63 -7.78 4.66
N VAL A 174 -5.35 -7.16 3.73
CA VAL A 174 -5.25 -5.74 3.46
C VAL A 174 -6.07 -5.00 4.51
N VAL A 175 -5.38 -4.33 5.43
CA VAL A 175 -6.02 -3.56 6.49
C VAL A 175 -6.65 -2.30 5.92
N PHE A 176 -5.93 -1.66 4.99
CA PHE A 176 -6.36 -0.44 4.32
C PHE A 176 -5.72 -0.37 2.92
N ALA A 177 -6.45 0.08 1.92
CA ALA A 177 -5.89 0.62 0.69
C ALA A 177 -6.69 1.86 0.28
N GLY A 178 -5.98 2.87 -0.23
CA GLY A 178 -6.59 4.12 -0.68
C GLY A 178 -5.85 4.70 -1.88
N VAL A 179 -6.61 5.26 -2.81
CA VAL A 179 -6.09 5.97 -4.00
C VAL A 179 -6.58 7.41 -3.94
N ASP A 180 -5.68 8.35 -4.20
CA ASP A 180 -5.95 9.77 -4.22
C ASP A 180 -6.50 10.21 -5.59
N PRO A 181 -6.96 11.47 -5.74
CA PRO A 181 -7.53 11.90 -7.02
C PRO A 181 -6.53 12.01 -8.19
N ASP A 182 -5.22 11.90 -7.95
CA ASP A 182 -4.19 11.90 -9.00
C ASP A 182 -3.74 10.48 -9.37
N GLY A 183 -4.32 9.45 -8.73
CA GLY A 183 -4.01 8.04 -8.97
C GLY A 183 -2.90 7.48 -8.08
N ALA A 184 -2.26 8.31 -7.26
CA ALA A 184 -1.28 7.87 -6.29
C ALA A 184 -1.99 7.20 -5.10
N GLY A 185 -1.35 6.23 -4.46
CA GLY A 185 -2.04 5.48 -3.41
C GLY A 185 -1.14 4.95 -2.31
N VAL A 186 -1.80 4.50 -1.26
CA VAL A 186 -1.19 3.86 -0.10
C VAL A 186 -1.93 2.58 0.26
N GLN A 187 -1.19 1.55 0.67
CA GLN A 187 -1.74 0.28 1.07
C GLN A 187 -1.04 -0.24 2.34
N VAL A 188 -1.81 -0.82 3.25
CA VAL A 188 -1.35 -1.47 4.48
C VAL A 188 -1.73 -2.94 4.42
N ILE A 189 -0.74 -3.82 4.38
CA ILE A 189 -0.92 -5.28 4.33
C ILE A 189 -0.30 -5.91 5.58
N LEU A 190 -1.03 -6.86 6.16
CA LEU A 190 -0.53 -7.80 7.16
C LEU A 190 -0.41 -9.20 6.55
N ARG A 191 0.67 -9.90 6.86
CA ARG A 191 0.91 -11.30 6.50
C ARG A 191 1.35 -12.10 7.72
N GLY A 192 1.04 -13.39 7.73
CA GLY A 192 1.37 -14.27 8.84
C GLY A 192 0.69 -13.84 10.15
N VAL A 193 -0.51 -13.28 10.08
CA VAL A 193 -1.26 -12.84 11.27
C VAL A 193 -2.37 -13.83 11.65
N PRO A 194 -2.68 -13.99 12.96
CA PRO A 194 -3.71 -14.91 13.43
C PRO A 194 -5.07 -14.62 12.78
N MET A 195 -5.69 -15.67 12.26
CA MET A 195 -7.05 -15.63 11.71
C MET A 195 -7.81 -16.89 12.13
N ALA A 196 -9.14 -16.79 12.09
CA ALA A 196 -10.03 -17.94 12.24
C ALA A 196 -10.62 -18.31 10.88
N ASP A 197 -10.83 -19.60 10.65
CA ASP A 197 -11.59 -20.10 9.50
C ASP A 197 -13.11 -19.91 9.70
N GLU A 198 -13.91 -20.35 8.73
CA GLU A 198 -15.38 -20.26 8.79
C GLU A 198 -15.98 -21.02 9.99
N ALA A 199 -15.28 -22.03 10.52
CA ALA A 199 -15.68 -22.80 11.70
C ALA A 199 -15.16 -22.18 13.02
N GLY A 200 -14.52 -21.01 12.96
CA GLY A 200 -13.94 -20.33 14.11
C GLY A 200 -12.65 -20.98 14.63
N GLN A 201 -12.05 -21.92 13.89
CA GLN A 201 -10.80 -22.56 14.27
C GLN A 201 -9.60 -21.72 13.83
N PRO A 202 -8.52 -21.65 14.62
CA PRO A 202 -7.31 -20.95 14.22
C PRO A 202 -6.73 -21.54 12.93
N VAL A 203 -6.48 -20.66 11.95
CA VAL A 203 -5.78 -21.04 10.73
C VAL A 203 -4.31 -21.28 11.08
N PRO A 204 -3.73 -22.45 10.74
CA PRO A 204 -2.30 -22.69 10.95
C PRO A 204 -1.46 -21.67 10.17
N LEU A 205 -0.51 -21.03 10.86
CA LEU A 205 0.42 -20.08 10.27
C LEU A 205 1.82 -20.66 10.23
N SER A 206 2.55 -20.38 9.15
CA SER A 206 3.97 -20.71 9.01
C SER A 206 4.74 -19.49 8.53
N GLY A 207 5.99 -19.36 8.96
CA GLY A 207 6.86 -18.27 8.57
C GLY A 207 6.60 -16.96 9.34
N PRO A 208 7.31 -15.88 8.96
CA PRO A 208 7.31 -14.62 9.68
C PRO A 208 5.95 -13.93 9.64
N ALA A 209 5.68 -13.11 10.65
CA ALA A 209 4.67 -12.07 10.55
C ALA A 209 5.28 -10.82 9.91
N MET A 210 4.53 -10.19 9.00
CA MET A 210 4.99 -9.03 8.26
C MET A 210 3.91 -7.96 8.21
N LEU A 211 4.33 -6.71 8.39
CA LEU A 211 3.53 -5.52 8.12
C LEU A 211 4.22 -4.75 7.02
N GLN A 212 3.47 -4.42 5.98
CA GLN A 212 3.94 -3.65 4.85
C GLN A 212 3.06 -2.43 4.67
N VAL A 213 3.69 -1.26 4.53
CA VAL A 213 3.05 -0.05 3.99
C VAL A 213 3.68 0.27 2.66
N ALA A 214 2.87 0.18 1.60
CA ALA A 214 3.26 0.52 0.25
C ALA A 214 2.72 1.90 -0.13
N TYR A 215 3.53 2.69 -0.83
CA TYR A 215 3.12 3.94 -1.48
C TYR A 215 3.49 3.85 -2.96
N ALA A 216 2.59 4.26 -3.85
CA ALA A 216 2.82 4.28 -5.29
C ALA A 216 2.36 5.60 -5.92
N ALA A 217 3.12 6.07 -6.92
CA ALA A 217 2.72 7.20 -7.76
C ALA A 217 1.54 6.84 -8.67
N ASP A 218 1.53 5.60 -9.17
CA ASP A 218 0.41 4.96 -9.84
C ASP A 218 0.54 3.45 -9.58
N PHE A 219 -0.47 2.85 -8.96
CA PHE A 219 -0.50 1.41 -8.78
C PHE A 219 -0.75 0.69 -10.13
N GLY A 220 -1.71 1.15 -10.93
CA GLY A 220 -2.11 0.44 -12.15
C GLY A 220 -1.05 0.44 -13.27
N GLN A 221 -0.11 1.39 -13.28
CA GLN A 221 0.89 1.55 -14.35
C GLN A 221 2.30 1.76 -13.79
N PRO A 222 2.96 0.71 -13.26
CA PRO A 222 4.34 0.82 -12.81
C PRO A 222 5.29 0.97 -14.01
N ASP A 223 6.30 1.85 -13.90
CA ASP A 223 7.39 1.99 -14.87
C ASP A 223 8.41 0.85 -14.69
N VAL A 224 8.03 -0.33 -15.18
CA VAL A 224 8.84 -1.55 -15.19
C VAL A 224 8.95 -2.09 -16.61
N ILE A 225 10.05 -2.78 -16.89
CA ILE A 225 10.20 -3.51 -18.16
C ILE A 225 9.14 -4.62 -18.20
N THR A 226 8.26 -4.56 -19.20
CA THR A 226 7.24 -5.58 -19.47
C THR A 226 7.59 -6.33 -20.75
N ILE A 227 7.42 -7.65 -20.75
CA ILE A 227 7.52 -8.45 -21.97
C ILE A 227 6.16 -8.43 -22.66
N GLU A 228 6.09 -7.81 -23.84
CA GLU A 228 4.87 -7.74 -24.63
C GLU A 228 4.38 -9.15 -25.04
N PRO A 229 3.07 -9.42 -25.02
CA PRO A 229 2.52 -10.66 -25.54
C PRO A 229 2.95 -10.91 -27.00
N GLY A 230 3.58 -12.06 -27.26
CA GLY A 230 4.09 -12.43 -28.59
C GLY A 230 5.51 -11.95 -28.90
N ALA A 231 6.21 -11.35 -27.93
CA ALA A 231 7.64 -11.06 -28.04
C ALA A 231 8.54 -12.31 -27.88
N PHE A 232 7.94 -13.47 -27.61
CA PHE A 232 8.59 -14.79 -27.54
C PHE A 232 7.71 -15.87 -28.15
#